data_AF-A0A1B6Y731-F1
#
_entry.id   AF-A0A1B6Y731-F1
#
_cell.length_a   1.000
_cell.length_b   1.000
_cell.length_c   1.000
_cell.angle_alpha   90.00
_cell.angle_beta   90.00
_cell.angle_gamma   90.00
#
_symmetry.space_group_name_H-M   'P 1'
#
loop_
_entity.id
_entity.type
_entity.pdbx_description
1 polymer ?
#
loop_
_entity_poly.entity_id
_entity_poly.type
_entity_poly.pdbx_seq_one_letter_code
_entity_poly.pdbx_strand_id
1 'polypeptide(L)'
;MLKTFYTEIGFLGALVLALGLFVLFILWVAGIAGITLPVDGGKPRGSKTEIAIAIFFPIYPVLWLFYEMYHQREFLKKDNNDLIV
;
A
#
# COMPACT_ATOMS: atom_id res chain seq x y z
N MET A 1 2.96 -8.74 -28.52
CA MET A 1 2.94 -8.19 -27.15
C MET A 1 4.31 -8.23 -26.50
N LEU A 2 4.86 -9.38 -26.10
CA LEU A 2 6.22 -9.46 -25.51
C LEU A 2 7.32 -8.97 -26.47
N LYS A 3 7.22 -9.33 -27.76
CA LYS A 3 8.09 -8.79 -28.81
C LYS A 3 8.08 -7.26 -28.80
N THR A 4 6.89 -6.65 -28.80
CA THR A 4 6.71 -5.19 -28.77
C THR A 4 7.36 -4.56 -27.54
N PHE A 5 7.14 -5.10 -26.35
CA PHE A 5 7.79 -4.61 -25.12
C PHE A 5 9.32 -4.68 -25.19
N TYR A 6 9.86 -5.76 -25.73
CA TYR A 6 11.30 -5.91 -25.94
C TYR A 6 11.86 -4.96 -27.00
N THR A 7 11.08 -4.64 -28.02
CA THR A 7 11.55 -3.81 -29.15
C THR A 7 11.47 -2.32 -28.82
N GLU A 8 10.45 -1.90 -28.06
CA GLU A 8 10.22 -0.50 -27.69
C GLU A 8 10.97 -0.08 -26.42
N ILE A 9 11.01 -0.95 -25.40
CA ILE A 9 11.54 -0.62 -24.06
C ILE A 9 12.85 -1.35 -23.76
N GLY A 10 13.25 -2.29 -24.61
CA GLY A 10 14.41 -3.16 -24.38
C GLY A 10 14.15 -4.20 -23.29
N PHE A 11 15.07 -5.17 -23.17
CA PHE A 11 15.00 -6.19 -22.12
C PHE A 11 14.94 -5.56 -20.72
N LEU A 12 15.83 -4.61 -20.46
CA LEU A 12 16.01 -4.02 -19.14
C LEU A 12 14.81 -3.16 -18.74
N GLY A 13 14.23 -2.41 -19.69
CA GLY A 13 13.02 -1.64 -19.43
C GLY A 13 11.80 -2.54 -19.19
N ALA A 14 11.64 -3.61 -19.97
CA ALA A 14 10.59 -4.60 -19.73
C ALA A 14 10.75 -5.29 -18.36
N LEU A 15 11.98 -5.62 -17.96
CA LEU A 15 12.29 -6.22 -16.66
C LEU A 15 11.94 -5.28 -15.50
N VAL A 16 12.38 -4.02 -15.56
CA VAL A 16 12.09 -3.00 -14.52
C VAL A 16 10.59 -2.74 -14.44
N LEU A 17 9.89 -2.67 -15.58
CA LEU A 17 8.46 -2.47 -15.62
C LEU A 17 7.71 -3.64 -14.99
N ALA A 18 8.06 -4.88 -15.33
CA ALA A 18 7.46 -6.06 -14.73
C ALA A 18 7.69 -6.11 -13.21
N LEU A 19 8.91 -5.80 -12.77
CA LEU A 19 9.26 -5.79 -11.35
C LEU A 19 8.53 -4.65 -10.61
N GLY A 20 8.42 -3.48 -11.22
CA GLY A 20 7.65 -2.35 -10.68
C GLY A 20 6.15 -2.65 -10.55
N LEU A 21 5.54 -3.26 -11.57
CA LEU A 21 4.15 -3.69 -11.51
C LEU A 21 3.92 -4.77 -10.44
N PHE A 22 4.87 -5.69 -10.28
CA PHE A 22 4.79 -6.72 -9.25
C PHE A 22 4.86 -6.13 -7.83
N VAL A 23 5.78 -5.18 -7.59
CA VAL A 23 5.85 -4.47 -6.31
C VAL A 23 4.58 -3.65 -6.07
N LEU A 24 4.07 -2.95 -7.08
CA LEU A 24 2.83 -2.19 -6.97
C LEU A 24 1.64 -3.10 -6.64
N PHE A 25 1.59 -4.29 -7.24
CA PHE A 25 0.58 -5.30 -6.92
C PHE A 25 0.68 -5.77 -5.46
N ILE A 26 1.88 -6.04 -4.96
CA ILE A 26 2.09 -6.40 -3.55
C ILE A 26 1.62 -5.27 -2.62
N LEU A 27 2.03 -4.03 -2.89
CA LEU A 27 1.64 -2.87 -2.08
C LEU A 27 0.12 -2.65 -2.11
N TRP A 28 -0.51 -2.89 -3.25
CA TRP A 28 -1.95 -2.81 -3.40
C TRP A 28 -2.67 -3.84 -2.52
N VAL A 29 -2.28 -5.11 -2.58
CA VAL A 29 -2.86 -6.18 -1.75
C VAL A 29 -2.61 -5.94 -0.26
N ALA A 30 -1.40 -5.50 0.11
CA ALA A 30 -1.07 -5.15 1.49
C ALA A 30 -1.93 -3.98 2.00
N GLY A 31 -2.14 -2.96 1.17
CA GLY A 31 -3.01 -1.83 1.48
C GLY A 31 -4.48 -2.26 1.66
N ILE A 32 -5.00 -3.14 0.79
CA ILE A 32 -6.34 -3.71 0.97
C ILE A 32 -6.43 -4.43 2.30
N ALA A 33 -5.46 -5.29 2.62
CA ALA A 33 -5.44 -6.02 3.88
C ALA A 33 -5.51 -5.07 5.09
N GLY A 34 -4.72 -3.99 5.05
CA GLY A 34 -4.75 -2.95 6.08
C GLY A 34 -6.08 -2.22 6.20
N ILE A 35 -6.71 -1.85 5.07
CA ILE A 35 -8.02 -1.17 5.05
C ILE A 35 -9.14 -2.09 5.54
N THR A 36 -9.02 -3.40 5.29
CA THR A 36 -10.02 -4.40 5.72
C THR A 36 -9.89 -4.81 7.19
N LEU A 37 -8.89 -4.30 7.92
CA LEU A 37 -8.78 -4.55 9.36
C LEU A 37 -10.00 -3.95 10.08
N PRO A 38 -10.75 -4.76 10.86
CA PRO A 38 -11.98 -4.30 11.50
C PRO A 38 -11.71 -3.31 12.64
N VAL A 39 -10.54 -3.37 13.26
CA VAL A 39 -10.14 -2.49 14.38
C VAL A 39 -8.66 -2.19 14.26
N ASP A 40 -8.31 -0.91 14.34
CA ASP A 40 -6.91 -0.46 14.37
C ASP A 40 -6.79 0.73 15.33
N GLY A 41 -5.97 0.58 16.38
CA GLY A 41 -5.85 1.56 17.48
C GLY A 41 -7.15 1.86 18.25
N GLY A 42 -8.13 0.94 18.24
CA GLY A 42 -9.41 1.11 18.93
C GLY A 42 -10.49 1.88 18.15
N LYS A 43 -10.23 2.31 16.91
CA LYS A 43 -11.25 2.88 16.01
C LYS A 43 -11.70 1.84 14.98
N PRO A 44 -13.02 1.73 14.70
CA PRO A 44 -13.50 0.90 13.60
C PRO A 44 -13.01 1.50 12.28
N ARG A 45 -12.31 0.68 11.49
CA ARG A 45 -11.82 1.02 10.15
C ARG A 45 -12.42 0.04 9.14
N GLY A 46 -12.55 0.48 7.88
CA GLY A 46 -13.10 -0.34 6.80
C GLY A 46 -14.59 -0.12 6.55
N SER A 47 -15.00 1.12 6.26
CA SER A 47 -16.32 1.33 5.66
C SER A 47 -16.43 0.53 4.36
N LYS A 48 -17.61 -0.04 4.07
CA LYS A 48 -17.85 -0.81 2.82
C LYS A 48 -17.48 -0.01 1.57
N THR A 49 -17.61 1.31 1.62
CA THR A 49 -17.24 2.24 0.55
C THR A 49 -15.72 2.35 0.37
N GLU A 50 -14.95 2.40 1.45
CA GLU A 50 -13.48 2.46 1.42
C GLU A 50 -12.90 1.16 0.86
N ILE A 51 -13.47 0.01 1.26
CA ILE A 51 -13.07 -1.30 0.74
C ILE A 51 -13.39 -1.41 -0.76
N ALA A 52 -14.54 -0.91 -1.20
CA ALA A 52 -14.88 -0.90 -2.62
C ALA A 52 -13.89 -0.04 -3.43
N ILE A 53 -13.58 1.18 -2.96
CA ILE A 53 -12.61 2.07 -3.62
C ILE A 53 -11.22 1.41 -3.66
N ALA A 54 -10.82 0.73 -2.58
CA ALA A 54 -9.56 0.01 -2.51
C ALA A 54 -9.43 -1.10 -3.56
N ILE A 55 -10.53 -1.78 -3.90
CA ILE A 55 -10.53 -2.83 -4.92
C ILE A 55 -10.53 -2.25 -6.34
N PHE A 56 -11.27 -1.17 -6.60
CA PHE A 56 -11.36 -0.63 -7.96
C PHE A 56 -10.19 0.29 -8.35
N PHE A 57 -9.52 0.90 -7.38
CA PHE A 57 -8.46 1.88 -7.63
C PHE A 57 -7.17 1.49 -6.90
N PRO A 58 -6.22 0.79 -7.56
CA PRO A 58 -5.03 0.25 -6.89
C PRO A 58 -4.08 1.32 -6.33
N ILE A 59 -4.17 2.55 -6.82
CA ILE A 59 -3.40 3.68 -6.29
C ILE A 59 -3.85 4.06 -4.88
N TYR A 60 -5.15 3.92 -4.56
CA TYR A 60 -5.70 4.33 -3.26
C TYR A 60 -5.10 3.53 -2.08
N PRO A 61 -5.08 2.18 -2.10
CA PRO A 61 -4.49 1.40 -1.01
C PRO A 61 -3.00 1.60 -0.84
N VAL A 62 -2.29 1.85 -1.93
CA VAL A 62 -0.85 2.13 -1.89
C VAL A 62 -0.58 3.44 -1.15
N LEU A 63 -1.28 4.53 -1.50
CA LEU A 63 -1.16 5.81 -0.80
C LEU A 63 -1.60 5.71 0.66
N TRP A 64 -2.69 4.98 0.92
CA TRP A 64 -3.18 4.73 2.27
C TRP A 64 -2.13 4.02 3.13
N LEU A 65 -1.45 3.01 2.58
CA LEU A 65 -0.42 2.24 3.30
C LEU A 65 0.75 3.15 3.71
N PHE A 66 1.19 4.07 2.86
CA PHE A 66 2.24 5.04 3.22
C PHE A 66 1.77 6.02 4.31
N TYR A 67 0.54 6.51 4.21
CA TYR A 67 -0.06 7.38 5.23
C TYR A 67 -0.13 6.67 6.59
N GLU A 68 -0.56 5.40 6.60
CA GLU A 68 -0.69 4.61 7.81
C GLU A 68 0.66 4.34 8.46
N MET A 69 1.68 3.98 7.67
CA MET A 69 3.05 3.82 8.16
C MET A 69 3.60 5.11 8.78
N TYR A 70 3.29 6.27 8.19
CA TYR A 70 3.70 7.57 8.72
C TYR A 70 3.03 7.86 10.08
N HIS A 71 1.72 7.62 10.20
CA HIS A 71 1.01 7.83 11.45
C HIS A 71 1.40 6.85 12.55
N GLN A 72 1.58 5.57 12.22
CA GLN A 72 2.05 4.57 13.18
C GLN A 72 3.42 4.94 13.77
N ARG A 73 4.31 5.54 12.96
CA ARG A 73 5.61 6.02 13.44
C ARG A 73 5.48 7.12 14.50
N GLU A 74 4.49 8.01 14.37
CA GLU A 74 4.23 9.06 15.36
C GLU A 74 3.64 8.49 16.67
N PHE A 75 2.74 7.51 16.57
CA PHE A 75 2.19 6.81 17.74
C PHE A 75 3.28 6.07 18.53
N LEU A 76 4.16 5.35 17.84
CA LEU A 76 5.29 4.64 18.47
C LEU A 76 6.28 5.61 19.15
N LYS A 77 6.48 6.81 18.59
CA LYS A 77 7.31 7.84 19.23
C LYS A 77 6.68 8.41 20.49
N LYS A 78 5.36 8.55 20.51
CA LYS A 78 4.62 9.11 21.65
C LYS A 78 4.55 8.13 22.81
N ASP A 79 4.24 6.86 22.54
CA ASP A 79 4.21 5.79 23.54
C ASP A 79 5.56 5.61 24.24
N ASN A 80 6.67 5.67 23.49
CA ASN A 80 8.01 5.55 24.07
C ASN A 80 8.39 6.74 24.98
N ASN A 81 7.73 7.89 24.85
CA ASN A 81 7.97 9.05 25.71
C ASN A 81 7.15 8.97 27.01
N ASP A 82 6.00 8.30 26.98
CA ASP A 82 5.14 8.08 28.15
C ASP A 82 5.72 6.97 29.08
N LEU A 83 6.57 6.08 28.57
CA LEU A 83 7.30 5.08 29.36
C LEU A 83 8.55 5.62 30.08
N ILE A 84 8.96 6.87 29.81
CA ILE A 84 10.15 7.51 30.40
C ILE A 84 9.76 8.53 31.50
N VAL A 85 8.46 8.78 31.72
CA VAL A 85 7.95 9.66 32.79
C VAL A 85 7.49 8.84 34.00
#